data_AF-A0A9X1ZFG6-F1
#
_entry.id   AF-A0A9X1ZFG6-F1
#
_cell.length_a   1.000
_cell.length_b   1.000
_cell.length_c   1.000
_cell.angle_alpha   90.00
_cell.angle_beta   90.00
_cell.angle_gamma   90.00
#
_symmetry.space_group_name_H-M   'P 1'
#
loop_
_entity.id
_entity.type
_entity.pdbx_description
1 polymer ?
#
loop_
_entity_poly.entity_id
_entity_poly.type
_entity_poly.pdbx_seq_one_letter_code
_entity_poly.pdbx_strand_id
1 'polypeptide(L)'
;MNTINDFFFGQIDNSNTLRMPLSPVVAKGNLVTPKYFTYQLNRLLKTHNNHVILYCDTSSPAFPELMSMLPHEEIGLIEIYAKTDVNEMMNATLACDIFLENGVVSVVPHWCAYKEIRSREIVSTLLVPLIKNNAYNKSFIREGGKKYMLPRENNELLNKIFSLSRYPHAGLNLDITECINSLNIAKEECDINLD
;
A
#
# COMPACT_ATOMS: atom_id res chain seq x y z
N MET A 1 1.53 -23.06 15.06
CA MET A 1 1.41 -21.62 14.78
C MET A 1 1.50 -20.90 16.10
N ASN A 2 2.44 -19.97 16.25
CA ASN A 2 2.51 -19.13 17.44
C ASN A 2 1.51 -18.00 17.24
N THR A 3 0.53 -17.85 18.13
CA THR A 3 -0.48 -16.79 18.01
C THR A 3 -0.62 -16.03 19.31
N ILE A 4 -0.86 -14.72 19.22
CA ILE A 4 -1.23 -13.90 20.37
C ILE A 4 -2.71 -13.49 20.27
N ASN A 5 -3.32 -13.17 21.41
CA ASN A 5 -4.67 -12.62 21.46
C ASN A 5 -4.59 -11.14 21.82
N ASP A 6 -4.79 -10.27 20.84
CA ASP A 6 -4.91 -8.83 21.03
C ASP A 6 -6.36 -8.43 21.29
N PHE A 7 -6.60 -7.53 22.25
CA PHE A 7 -7.97 -7.19 22.62
C PHE A 7 -8.75 -6.50 21.50
N PHE A 8 -8.08 -5.75 20.60
CA PHE A 8 -8.72 -5.03 19.51
C PHE A 8 -8.71 -5.86 18.24
N PHE A 9 -7.55 -6.38 17.83
CA PHE A 9 -7.37 -7.12 16.58
C PHE A 9 -7.69 -8.62 16.67
N GLY A 10 -7.88 -9.16 17.88
CA GLY A 10 -8.18 -10.57 18.10
C GLY A 10 -6.94 -11.46 17.97
N GLN A 11 -7.11 -12.66 17.40
CA GLN A 11 -6.00 -13.59 17.22
C GLN A 11 -5.07 -13.15 16.09
N ILE A 12 -3.78 -13.03 16.40
CA ILE A 12 -2.72 -12.57 15.48
C ILE A 12 -1.64 -13.65 15.38
N ASP A 13 -1.16 -13.92 14.16
CA ASP A 13 0.01 -14.78 13.95
C ASP A 13 1.29 -14.06 14.40
N ASN A 14 2.09 -14.73 15.22
CA ASN A 14 3.33 -14.26 15.81
C ASN A 14 4.48 -15.25 15.58
N SER A 15 4.51 -15.90 14.40
CA SER A 15 5.53 -16.89 14.09
C SER A 15 6.93 -16.30 13.86
N ASN A 16 7.05 -15.01 13.53
CA ASN A 16 8.32 -14.25 13.47
C ASN A 16 8.07 -12.74 13.63
N THR A 17 7.26 -12.19 12.73
CA THR A 17 6.72 -10.83 12.78
C THR A 17 5.22 -10.95 12.95
N LEU A 18 4.56 -9.98 13.59
CA LEU A 18 3.10 -10.01 13.67
C LEU A 18 2.48 -9.94 12.27
N ARG A 19 1.61 -10.90 11.97
CA ARG A 19 0.93 -11.01 10.68
C ARG A 19 -0.57 -11.09 10.89
N MET A 20 -1.29 -10.25 10.16
CA MET A 20 -2.76 -10.24 10.14
C MET A 20 -3.27 -10.17 8.70
N PRO A 21 -4.38 -10.84 8.37
CA PRO A 21 -5.02 -10.61 7.09
C PRO A 21 -5.59 -9.18 7.05
N LEU A 22 -5.42 -8.49 5.93
CA LEU A 22 -5.82 -7.09 5.77
C LEU A 22 -7.33 -6.87 5.93
N SER A 23 -8.16 -7.70 5.28
CA SER A 23 -9.62 -7.49 5.28
C SER A 23 -10.27 -7.56 6.68
N PRO A 24 -9.92 -8.53 7.57
CA PRO A 24 -10.37 -8.50 8.96
C PRO A 24 -9.93 -7.28 9.76
N VAL A 25 -8.72 -6.77 9.52
CA VAL A 25 -8.21 -5.54 10.17
C VAL A 25 -9.05 -4.34 9.73
N VAL A 26 -9.32 -4.22 8.43
CA VAL A 26 -10.21 -3.19 7.87
C VAL A 26 -11.63 -3.30 8.44
N ALA A 27 -12.19 -4.51 8.51
CA ALA A 27 -13.53 -4.72 9.04
C ALA A 27 -13.65 -4.24 10.50
N LYS A 28 -12.62 -4.43 11.33
CA LYS A 28 -12.58 -3.90 12.70
C LYS A 28 -12.42 -2.38 12.73
N GLY A 29 -11.58 -1.83 11.86
CA GLY A 29 -11.38 -0.38 11.79
C GLY A 29 -12.65 0.37 11.40
N ASN A 30 -13.48 -0.20 10.52
CA ASN A 30 -14.78 0.36 10.15
C ASN A 30 -15.80 0.48 11.30
N LEU A 31 -15.54 -0.16 12.45
CA LEU A 31 -16.40 -0.09 13.64
C LEU A 31 -16.02 1.07 14.58
N VAL A 32 -14.92 1.78 14.31
CA VAL A 32 -14.36 2.79 15.20
C VAL A 32 -13.95 4.03 14.42
N THR A 33 -13.59 5.10 15.13
CA THR A 33 -13.08 6.31 14.47
C THR A 33 -11.65 6.07 13.93
N PRO A 34 -11.24 6.77 12.85
CA PRO A 34 -9.87 6.69 12.32
C PRO A 34 -8.79 6.94 13.38
N LYS A 35 -9.02 7.93 14.27
CA LYS A 35 -8.13 8.23 15.39
C LYS A 35 -7.99 7.06 16.37
N TYR A 36 -9.10 6.41 16.72
CA TYR A 36 -9.06 5.25 17.61
C TYR A 36 -8.38 4.06 16.94
N PHE A 37 -8.68 3.78 15.67
CA PHE A 37 -8.01 2.72 14.89
C PHE A 37 -6.50 2.93 14.85
N THR A 38 -6.06 4.15 14.50
CA THR A 38 -4.64 4.50 14.43
C THR A 38 -3.95 4.36 15.79
N TYR A 39 -4.62 4.77 16.88
CA TYR A 39 -4.13 4.53 18.23
C TYR A 39 -3.93 3.04 18.55
N GLN A 40 -4.88 2.17 18.16
CA GLN A 40 -4.75 0.73 18.37
C GLN A 40 -3.60 0.12 17.56
N LEU A 41 -3.40 0.57 16.33
CA LEU A 41 -2.30 0.13 15.48
C LEU A 41 -0.95 0.56 16.07
N ASN A 42 -0.83 1.82 16.50
CA ASN A 42 0.36 2.33 17.20
C ASN A 42 0.64 1.59 18.52
N ARG A 43 -0.40 1.26 19.31
CA ARG A 43 -0.25 0.42 20.50
C ARG A 43 0.36 -0.93 20.14
N LEU A 44 -0.18 -1.60 19.12
CA LEU A 44 0.28 -2.92 18.69
C LEU A 44 1.74 -2.86 18.21
N LEU A 45 2.10 -1.84 17.42
CA LEU A 45 3.48 -1.63 16.98
C LEU A 45 4.44 -1.46 18.16
N LYS A 46 4.10 -0.59 19.12
CA LYS A 46 4.92 -0.31 20.30
C LYS A 46 5.19 -1.55 21.16
N THR A 47 4.22 -2.47 21.25
CA THR A 47 4.36 -3.68 22.07
C THR A 47 5.02 -4.85 21.34
N HIS A 48 5.16 -4.79 20.01
CA HIS A 48 5.59 -5.92 19.20
C HIS A 48 6.60 -5.53 18.12
N ASN A 49 7.82 -5.19 18.57
CA ASN A 49 8.99 -4.95 17.71
C ASN A 49 8.79 -3.89 16.62
N ASN A 50 7.83 -2.98 16.79
CA ASN A 50 7.58 -1.84 15.90
C ASN A 50 7.28 -2.26 14.45
N HIS A 51 6.80 -3.50 14.22
CA HIS A 51 6.53 -3.99 12.87
C HIS A 51 5.35 -4.96 12.83
N VAL A 52 4.38 -4.63 11.98
CA VAL A 52 3.20 -5.46 11.68
C VAL A 52 3.10 -5.65 10.17
N ILE A 53 2.74 -6.86 9.74
CA ILE A 53 2.48 -7.19 8.34
C ILE A 53 0.98 -7.43 8.16
N LEU A 54 0.37 -6.66 7.26
CA LEU A 54 -0.98 -6.87 6.76
C LEU A 54 -0.90 -7.57 5.41
N TYR A 55 -1.26 -8.84 5.34
CA TYR A 55 -1.17 -9.63 4.11
C TYR A 55 -2.52 -9.80 3.42
N CYS A 56 -2.48 -9.99 2.11
CA CYS A 56 -3.67 -10.19 1.28
C CYS A 56 -3.33 -10.99 0.02
N ASP A 57 -4.12 -12.03 -0.28
CA ASP A 57 -3.83 -12.93 -1.41
C ASP A 57 -4.46 -12.47 -2.74
N THR A 58 -4.90 -11.21 -2.80
CA THR A 58 -5.49 -10.58 -4.00
C THR A 58 -4.68 -9.36 -4.45
N SER A 59 -4.77 -9.05 -5.74
CA SER A 59 -4.21 -7.85 -6.36
C SER A 59 -5.14 -6.63 -6.26
N SER A 60 -6.36 -6.82 -5.74
CA SER A 60 -7.30 -5.75 -5.39
C SER A 60 -7.57 -5.74 -3.87
N PRO A 61 -6.57 -5.42 -3.03
CA PRO A 61 -6.70 -5.43 -1.58
C PRO A 61 -7.62 -4.33 -1.06
N ALA A 62 -8.09 -4.49 0.19
CA ALA A 62 -8.82 -3.45 0.94
C ALA A 62 -7.90 -2.32 1.45
N PHE A 63 -6.89 -1.95 0.65
CA PHE A 63 -5.96 -0.87 0.95
C PHE A 63 -6.61 0.52 0.90
N PRO A 64 -7.52 0.84 -0.04
CA PRO A 64 -8.24 2.12 -0.02
C PRO A 64 -8.95 2.38 1.33
N GLU A 65 -9.62 1.35 1.86
CA GLU A 65 -10.31 1.41 3.14
C GLU A 65 -9.32 1.57 4.30
N LEU A 66 -8.20 0.84 4.28
CA LEU A 66 -7.12 1.04 5.26
C LEU A 66 -6.64 2.49 5.28
N MET A 67 -6.35 3.06 4.10
CA MET A 67 -5.87 4.44 3.98
C MET A 67 -6.89 5.44 4.53
N SER A 68 -8.19 5.24 4.28
CA SER A 68 -9.25 6.12 4.80
C SER A 68 -9.33 6.16 6.34
N MET A 69 -8.78 5.14 7.02
CA MET A 69 -8.73 5.06 8.49
C MET A 69 -7.41 5.55 9.09
N LEU A 70 -6.43 5.89 8.25
CA LEU A 70 -5.13 6.42 8.64
C LEU A 70 -5.07 7.90 8.26
N PRO A 71 -5.34 8.83 9.21
CA PRO A 71 -5.22 10.25 8.95
C PRO A 71 -3.84 10.59 8.39
N HIS A 72 -3.79 11.42 7.37
CA HIS A 72 -2.55 11.72 6.66
C HIS A 72 -1.48 12.37 7.56
N GLU A 73 -1.88 13.02 8.65
CA GLU A 73 -1.02 13.62 9.66
C GLU A 73 -0.29 12.56 10.50
N GLU A 74 -0.90 11.39 10.68
CA GLU A 74 -0.34 10.25 11.43
C GLU A 74 0.63 9.42 10.59
N ILE A 75 0.62 9.63 9.27
CA ILE A 75 1.52 8.96 8.33
C ILE A 75 2.81 9.80 8.21
N GLY A 76 3.93 9.22 8.62
CA GLY A 76 5.26 9.81 8.45
C GLY A 76 5.71 9.76 6.99
N LEU A 77 5.77 8.56 6.42
CA LEU A 77 6.05 8.32 5.00
C LEU A 77 5.53 6.95 4.55
N ILE A 78 5.47 6.73 3.24
CA ILE A 78 5.13 5.45 2.63
C ILE A 78 6.23 5.03 1.66
N GLU A 79 6.65 3.78 1.70
CA GLU A 79 7.62 3.20 0.77
C GLU A 79 7.01 2.07 -0.04
N ILE A 80 7.00 2.18 -1.36
CA ILE A 80 6.57 1.15 -2.31
C ILE A 80 7.81 0.39 -2.79
N TYR A 81 7.77 -0.93 -2.76
CA TYR A 81 8.91 -1.77 -3.15
C TYR A 81 8.45 -3.10 -3.75
N ALA A 82 9.37 -3.76 -4.44
CA ALA A 82 9.15 -5.07 -5.04
C ALA A 82 9.46 -6.20 -4.04
N LYS A 83 8.62 -7.24 -4.03
CA LYS A 83 8.84 -8.53 -3.36
C LYS A 83 8.83 -9.65 -4.40
N THR A 84 9.66 -10.67 -4.19
CA THR A 84 9.78 -11.84 -5.10
C THR A 84 9.34 -13.15 -4.44
N ASP A 85 8.96 -13.07 -3.17
CA ASP A 85 8.65 -14.20 -2.26
C ASP A 85 7.15 -14.31 -1.94
N VAL A 86 6.31 -13.51 -2.58
CA VAL A 86 4.86 -13.45 -2.29
C VAL A 86 4.07 -14.40 -3.19
N ASN A 87 4.41 -14.46 -4.47
CA ASN A 87 3.74 -15.31 -5.46
C ASN A 87 4.76 -15.86 -6.44
N GLU A 88 5.01 -17.16 -6.37
CA GLU A 88 6.01 -17.86 -7.21
C GLU A 88 5.68 -17.81 -8.72
N MET A 89 4.42 -17.55 -9.08
CA MET A 89 3.99 -17.42 -10.47
C MET A 89 4.31 -16.04 -11.07
N MET A 90 4.74 -15.08 -10.26
CA MET A 90 5.02 -13.70 -10.67
C MET A 90 6.51 -13.37 -10.50
N ASN A 91 7.04 -12.56 -11.41
CA ASN A 91 8.44 -12.10 -11.33
C ASN A 91 8.69 -11.24 -10.09
N ALA A 92 7.71 -10.40 -9.75
CA ALA A 92 7.64 -9.65 -8.51
C ALA A 92 6.20 -9.16 -8.26
N THR A 93 5.85 -8.94 -7.00
CA THR A 93 4.67 -8.15 -6.61
C THR A 93 5.11 -6.89 -5.87
N LEU A 94 4.28 -5.86 -5.87
CA LEU A 94 4.50 -4.66 -5.07
C LEU A 94 3.96 -4.87 -3.66
N ALA A 95 4.68 -4.32 -2.69
CA ALA A 95 4.24 -4.13 -1.32
C ALA A 95 4.49 -2.66 -0.94
N CYS A 96 3.88 -2.20 0.15
CA CYS A 96 4.21 -0.90 0.72
C CYS A 96 4.40 -0.96 2.23
N ASP A 97 5.32 -0.14 2.73
CA ASP A 97 5.56 0.07 4.16
C ASP A 97 5.00 1.45 4.52
N ILE A 98 4.08 1.51 5.48
CA ILE A 98 3.51 2.75 6.02
C ILE A 98 4.19 3.02 7.36
N PHE A 99 4.87 4.15 7.49
CA PHE A 99 5.55 4.56 8.71
C PHE A 99 4.61 5.37 9.59
N LEU A 100 4.39 4.89 10.80
CA LEU A 100 3.60 5.52 11.85
C LEU A 100 4.50 5.86 13.04
N GLU A 101 3.97 6.60 14.02
CA GLU A 101 4.72 7.05 15.21
C GLU A 101 5.52 5.94 15.90
N ASN A 102 4.92 4.75 16.06
CA ASN A 102 5.52 3.65 16.83
C ASN A 102 6.10 2.52 15.97
N GLY A 103 6.19 2.68 14.64
CA GLY A 103 6.76 1.64 13.80
C GLY A 103 6.24 1.61 12.37
N VAL A 104 6.36 0.43 11.74
CA VAL A 104 6.04 0.21 10.33
C VAL A 104 4.91 -0.79 10.19
N VAL A 105 3.96 -0.48 9.30
CA VAL A 105 2.93 -1.41 8.84
C VAL A 105 3.23 -1.77 7.39
N SER A 106 3.65 -3.01 7.16
CA SER A 106 3.87 -3.52 5.80
C SER A 106 2.57 -4.08 5.24
N VAL A 107 2.07 -3.53 4.15
CA VAL A 107 0.96 -4.09 3.37
C VAL A 107 1.53 -4.92 2.23
N VAL A 108 1.21 -6.22 2.23
CA VAL A 108 1.76 -7.20 1.30
C VAL A 108 0.64 -7.88 0.50
N PRO A 109 0.17 -7.26 -0.59
CA PRO A 109 -0.81 -7.83 -1.50
C PRO A 109 -0.14 -8.44 -2.76
N HIS A 110 -0.94 -8.83 -3.75
CA HIS A 110 -0.48 -9.38 -5.03
C HIS A 110 -0.44 -8.33 -6.17
N TRP A 111 -0.11 -7.07 -5.89
CA TRP A 111 0.00 -6.02 -6.91
C TRP A 111 1.09 -6.35 -7.96
N CYS A 112 0.72 -6.53 -9.22
CA CYS A 112 1.66 -6.82 -10.30
C CYS A 112 1.11 -6.31 -11.64
N ALA A 113 1.95 -5.83 -12.56
CA ALA A 113 1.48 -5.21 -13.81
C ALA A 113 1.57 -6.14 -15.04
N TYR A 114 1.52 -7.47 -14.85
CA TYR A 114 1.77 -8.44 -15.94
C TYR A 114 0.69 -8.49 -17.03
N LYS A 115 -0.48 -7.88 -16.78
CA LYS A 115 -1.57 -7.71 -17.76
C LYS A 115 -2.38 -6.48 -17.38
N GLU A 116 -3.11 -5.95 -18.36
CA GLU A 116 -3.82 -4.67 -18.26
C GLU A 116 -4.73 -4.53 -17.04
N ILE A 117 -5.61 -5.51 -16.77
CA ILE A 117 -6.49 -5.48 -15.60
C ILE A 117 -5.70 -5.39 -14.28
N ARG A 118 -4.51 -5.98 -14.19
CA ARG A 118 -3.70 -5.94 -12.98
C ARG A 118 -2.95 -4.62 -12.82
N SER A 119 -2.56 -4.01 -13.93
CA SER A 119 -2.06 -2.64 -13.96
C SER A 119 -3.13 -1.65 -13.49
N ARG A 120 -4.38 -1.83 -13.93
CA ARG A 120 -5.53 -1.04 -13.45
C ARG A 120 -5.77 -1.22 -11.96
N GLU A 121 -5.64 -2.44 -11.44
CA GLU A 121 -5.76 -2.72 -10.00
C GLU A 121 -4.67 -2.02 -9.17
N ILE A 122 -3.41 -1.95 -9.63
CA ILE A 122 -2.37 -1.15 -8.97
C ILE A 122 -2.81 0.32 -8.88
N VAL A 123 -3.35 0.87 -9.97
CA VAL A 123 -3.77 2.27 -9.99
C VAL A 123 -4.93 2.50 -9.03
N SER A 124 -5.99 1.69 -9.12
CA SER A 124 -7.21 1.88 -8.33
C SER A 124 -7.05 1.54 -6.85
N THR A 125 -6.13 0.64 -6.49
CA THR A 125 -5.97 0.16 -5.10
C THR A 125 -4.66 0.54 -4.44
N LEU A 126 -3.71 1.16 -5.14
CA LEU A 126 -2.49 1.73 -4.55
C LEU A 126 -2.38 3.22 -4.85
N LEU A 127 -2.26 3.62 -6.12
CA LEU A 127 -1.90 5.01 -6.46
C LEU A 127 -3.02 6.02 -6.20
N VAL A 128 -4.25 5.72 -6.62
CA VAL A 128 -5.42 6.58 -6.36
C VAL A 128 -5.67 6.76 -4.86
N PRO A 129 -5.65 5.69 -4.02
CA PRO A 129 -5.74 5.86 -2.57
C PRO A 129 -4.69 6.77 -1.94
N LEU A 130 -3.44 6.72 -2.43
CA LEU A 130 -2.38 7.62 -1.95
C LEU A 130 -2.69 9.09 -2.27
N ILE A 131 -3.25 9.36 -3.44
CA ILE A 131 -3.70 10.71 -3.84
C ILE A 131 -4.87 11.15 -2.95
N LYS A 132 -5.93 10.34 -2.87
CA LYS A 132 -7.16 10.67 -2.14
C LYS A 132 -6.95 10.86 -0.64
N ASN A 133 -5.92 10.24 -0.07
CA ASN A 133 -5.58 10.36 1.34
C ASN A 133 -4.47 11.39 1.61
N ASN A 134 -4.16 12.29 0.67
CA ASN A 134 -3.09 13.29 0.79
C ASN A 134 -1.72 12.70 1.19
N ALA A 135 -1.47 11.43 0.84
CA ALA A 135 -0.27 10.69 1.19
C ALA A 135 0.73 10.60 0.03
N TYR A 136 0.34 11.02 -1.18
CA TYR A 136 1.17 10.96 -2.39
C TYR A 136 2.52 11.66 -2.20
N ASN A 137 2.54 12.87 -1.64
CA ASN A 137 3.76 13.64 -1.42
C ASN A 137 4.68 13.06 -0.32
N LYS A 138 4.17 12.11 0.47
CA LYS A 138 4.92 11.37 1.47
C LYS A 138 5.30 9.96 0.99
N SER A 139 5.04 9.65 -0.28
CA SER A 139 5.25 8.31 -0.85
C SER A 139 6.51 8.26 -1.70
N PHE A 140 7.26 7.17 -1.54
CA PHE A 140 8.54 6.94 -2.18
C PHE A 140 8.61 5.54 -2.78
N ILE A 141 9.40 5.38 -3.83
CA ILE A 141 9.83 4.07 -4.35
C ILE A 141 11.14 3.70 -3.67
N ARG A 142 11.18 2.53 -3.06
CA ARG A 142 12.41 1.93 -2.52
C ARG A 142 12.94 0.88 -3.49
N GLU A 143 14.10 1.18 -4.09
CA GLU A 143 14.76 0.34 -5.09
C GLU A 143 16.28 0.41 -4.91
N GLY A 144 16.97 -0.73 -4.88
CA GLY A 144 18.43 -0.78 -4.79
C GLY A 144 19.02 -0.10 -3.56
N GLY A 145 18.30 -0.10 -2.43
CA GLY A 145 18.70 0.58 -1.18
C GLY A 145 18.51 2.10 -1.20
N LYS A 146 17.94 2.66 -2.26
CA LYS A 146 17.65 4.09 -2.41
C LYS A 146 16.15 4.36 -2.36
N LYS A 147 15.78 5.59 -2.00
CA LYS A 147 14.41 6.09 -2.00
C LYS A 147 14.26 7.21 -3.03
N TYR A 148 13.22 7.12 -3.83
CA TYR A 148 12.89 8.09 -4.89
C TYR A 148 11.47 8.58 -4.67
N MET A 149 11.23 9.89 -4.79
CA MET A 149 9.85 10.39 -4.76
C MET A 149 9.04 9.81 -5.92
N LEU A 150 7.73 9.69 -5.75
CA LEU A 150 6.86 9.34 -6.86
C LEU A 150 6.91 10.43 -7.95
N PRO A 151 7.12 10.07 -9.23
CA PRO A 151 7.08 11.04 -10.33
C PRO A 151 5.77 11.80 -10.36
N ARG A 152 5.80 13.09 -10.73
CA ARG A 152 4.57 13.89 -10.82
C ARG A 152 3.79 13.63 -12.11
N GLU A 153 4.51 13.40 -13.20
CA GLU A 153 3.94 13.08 -14.51
C GLU A 153 3.42 11.64 -14.51
N ASN A 154 2.20 11.42 -15.02
CA ASN A 154 1.51 10.15 -14.89
C ASN A 154 2.17 9.04 -15.71
N ASN A 155 2.68 9.31 -16.92
CA ASN A 155 3.37 8.30 -17.70
C ASN A 155 4.65 7.86 -16.98
N GLU A 156 5.48 8.79 -16.52
CA GLU A 156 6.69 8.50 -15.76
C GLU A 156 6.38 7.70 -14.48
N LEU A 157 5.33 8.07 -13.75
CA LEU A 157 4.85 7.34 -12.58
C LEU A 157 4.50 5.89 -12.93
N LEU A 158 3.67 5.69 -13.95
CA LEU A 158 3.22 4.36 -14.36
C LEU A 158 4.37 3.52 -14.91
N ASN A 159 5.27 4.13 -15.72
CA ASN A 159 6.52 3.51 -16.17
C ASN A 159 7.31 2.99 -14.96
N LYS A 160 7.53 3.84 -13.95
CA LYS A 160 8.38 3.50 -12.80
C LYS A 160 7.72 2.44 -11.90
N ILE A 161 6.44 2.57 -11.60
CA ILE A 161 5.69 1.61 -10.76
C ILE A 161 5.56 0.24 -11.42
N PHE A 162 5.23 0.19 -12.72
CA PHE A 162 5.10 -1.08 -13.42
C PHE A 162 6.46 -1.77 -13.61
N SER A 163 7.51 -0.99 -13.89
CA SER A 163 8.89 -1.51 -13.95
C SER A 163 9.36 -2.05 -12.59
N LEU A 164 8.97 -1.42 -11.48
CA LEU A 164 9.27 -1.91 -10.14
C LEU A 164 8.65 -3.30 -9.90
N SER A 165 7.46 -3.56 -10.44
CA SER A 165 6.85 -4.90 -10.44
C SER A 165 7.46 -5.87 -11.47
N ARG A 166 8.51 -5.48 -12.18
CA ARG A 166 9.19 -6.20 -13.29
C ARG A 166 8.34 -6.40 -14.54
N TYR A 167 7.37 -5.52 -14.76
CA TYR A 167 6.47 -5.55 -15.92
C TYR A 167 6.39 -4.15 -16.56
N PRO A 168 7.49 -3.64 -17.15
CA PRO A 168 7.48 -2.32 -17.80
C PRO A 168 6.45 -2.30 -18.94
N HIS A 169 5.51 -1.35 -18.91
CA HIS A 169 4.44 -1.34 -19.92
C HIS A 169 4.93 -1.03 -21.34
N ALA A 170 6.06 -0.30 -21.47
CA ALA A 170 6.71 -0.07 -22.77
C ALA A 170 7.11 -1.37 -23.48
N GLY A 171 7.23 -2.49 -22.75
CA GLY A 171 7.47 -3.83 -23.31
C GLY A 171 6.23 -4.71 -23.44
N LEU A 172 5.05 -4.24 -23.01
CA LEU A 172 3.82 -5.05 -22.91
C LEU A 172 2.66 -4.54 -23.78
N ASN A 173 2.82 -3.41 -24.52
CA ASN A 173 1.77 -2.77 -25.31
C ASN A 173 0.46 -2.58 -24.52
N LEU A 174 0.56 -2.26 -23.22
CA LEU A 174 -0.62 -2.04 -22.38
C LEU A 174 -1.26 -0.70 -22.73
N ASP A 175 -2.57 -0.68 -22.96
CA ASP A 175 -3.33 0.56 -22.97
C ASP A 175 -3.44 1.08 -21.54
N ILE A 176 -2.75 2.19 -21.26
CA ILE A 176 -2.73 2.85 -19.96
C ILE A 176 -3.65 4.07 -19.90
N THR A 177 -4.48 4.31 -20.93
CA THR A 177 -5.35 5.48 -21.01
C THR A 177 -6.29 5.57 -19.81
N GLU A 178 -6.92 4.45 -19.44
CA GLU A 178 -7.79 4.40 -18.25
C GLU A 178 -7.02 4.63 -16.93
N CYS A 179 -5.78 4.17 -16.86
CA CYS A 179 -4.91 4.39 -15.71
C CYS A 179 -4.59 5.87 -15.54
N ILE A 180 -4.20 6.54 -16.63
CA ILE A 180 -3.92 7.99 -16.64
C ILE A 180 -5.17 8.79 -16.29
N ASN A 181 -6.32 8.44 -16.87
CA ASN A 181 -7.59 9.12 -16.58
C ASN A 181 -7.96 9.01 -15.09
N SER A 182 -7.79 7.83 -14.49
CA SER A 182 -8.07 7.61 -13.07
C SER A 182 -7.17 8.47 -12.16
N LEU A 183 -5.90 8.63 -12.54
CA LEU A 183 -4.95 9.48 -11.81
C LEU A 183 -5.29 10.97 -11.95
N ASN A 184 -5.66 11.41 -13.16
CA ASN A 184 -6.06 12.80 -13.39
C ASN A 184 -7.29 13.17 -12.57
N ILE A 185 -8.35 12.34 -12.62
CA ILE A 185 -9.57 12.55 -11.83
C ILE A 185 -9.23 12.65 -10.34
N ALA A 186 -8.42 11.73 -9.82
CA ALA A 186 -8.04 11.75 -8.40
C ALA A 186 -7.24 13.02 -8.02
N LYS A 187 -6.35 13.50 -8.90
CA LYS A 187 -5.56 14.73 -8.66
C LYS A 187 -6.44 15.99 -8.69
N GLU A 188 -7.37 16.06 -9.64
CA GLU A 188 -8.36 17.13 -9.76
C GLU A 188 -9.29 17.20 -8.55
N GLU A 189 -9.79 16.05 -8.07
CA GLU A 189 -10.68 15.98 -6.89
C GLU A 189 -10.00 16.41 -5.58
N CYS A 190 -8.67 16.35 -5.49
CA CYS A 190 -7.93 16.57 -4.26
C CYS A 190 -7.12 17.88 -4.25
N ASP A 191 -7.32 18.76 -5.22
CA ASP A 191 -6.57 20.03 -5.38
C ASP A 191 -5.05 19.83 -5.27
N ILE A 192 -4.54 18.67 -5.71
CA ILE A 192 -3.10 18.45 -5.75
C ILE A 192 -2.57 19.19 -6.99
N ASN A 193 -2.39 20.50 -6.86
CA ASN A 193 -1.61 21.30 -7.80
C ASN A 193 -0.16 20.83 -7.70
N LEU A 194 0.22 19.95 -8.63
CA LEU A 194 1.59 19.46 -8.79
C LEU A 194 2.46 20.45 -9.57
N ASP A 195 2.22 21.76 -9.42
CA ASP A 195 3.02 22.84 -10.01
C ASP A 195 4.50 22.71 -9.61
#